data_AF-A0A7V9BY24-F1
#
_entry.id   AF-A0A7V9BY24-F1
#
_cell.length_a   1.000
_cell.length_b   1.000
_cell.length_c   1.000
_cell.angle_alpha   90.00
_cell.angle_beta   90.00
_cell.angle_gamma   90.00
#
_symmetry.space_group_name_H-M   'P 1'
#
loop_
_entity.id
_entity.type
_entity.pdbx_description
1 polymer ?
#
loop_
_entity_poly.entity_id
_entity_poly.type
_entity_poly.pdbx_seq_one_letter_code
_entity_poly.pdbx_strand_id
1 'polypeptide(L)' 'MTRLQEVATDFVPVPFTTTDARMYGQICALVLAAGRNPRARQMDLLIASIAATRELPLLTRNARDFAGLSPLVEVVDLSA' A
#
# COMPACT_ATOMS: atom_id res chain seq x y z
N MET A 1 -26.53 0.21 -1.00
CA MET A 1 -25.70 0.10 -2.22
C MET A 1 -25.30 1.50 -2.69
N THR A 2 -24.80 2.35 -1.80
CA THR A 2 -24.62 3.79 -2.08
C THR A 2 -23.14 4.17 -2.02
N ARG A 3 -22.43 3.75 -0.97
CA ARG A 3 -21.05 4.19 -0.76
C ARG A 3 -20.05 3.79 -1.85
N LEU A 4 -20.15 2.57 -2.40
CA LEU A 4 -19.25 2.12 -3.47
C LEU A 4 -19.44 2.93 -4.76
N GLN A 5 -20.70 3.22 -5.13
CA GLN A 5 -21.01 3.97 -6.34
C GLN A 5 -20.60 5.44 -6.22
N GLU A 6 -20.84 6.05 -5.06
CA GLU A 6 -20.37 7.40 -4.74
C GLU A 6 -18.84 7.49 -4.92
N VAL A 7 -18.08 6.62 -4.24
CA VAL A 7 -16.61 6.62 -4.32
C VAL A 7 -16.12 6.38 -5.74
N ALA A 8 -16.74 5.46 -6.50
CA ALA A 8 -16.34 5.18 -7.87
C ALA A 8 -16.68 6.33 -8.85
N THR A 9 -17.58 7.24 -8.47
CA THR A 9 -17.90 8.45 -9.25
C THR A 9 -16.89 9.55 -8.97
N ASP A 10 -16.51 9.73 -7.70
CA ASP A 10 -15.63 10.81 -7.26
C ASP A 10 -14.14 10.48 -7.45
N PHE A 11 -13.77 9.20 -7.49
CA PHE A 11 -12.37 8.75 -7.54
C PHE A 11 -12.11 7.81 -8.72
N VAL A 12 -11.02 8.09 -9.44
CA VAL A 12 -10.54 7.21 -10.50
C VAL A 12 -9.63 6.13 -9.89
N PRO A 13 -9.92 4.83 -10.06
CA PRO A 13 -9.08 3.77 -9.56
C PRO A 13 -7.73 3.75 -10.29
N VAL A 14 -6.65 3.60 -9.52
CA VAL A 14 -5.29 3.50 -10.08
C VAL A 14 -5.03 2.04 -10.48
N PRO A 15 -4.65 1.76 -11.74
CA PRO A 15 -4.35 0.40 -12.16
C PRO A 15 -3.04 -0.11 -11.54
N PHE A 16 -3.01 -1.40 -11.19
CA PHE A 16 -1.81 -2.10 -10.79
C PHE A 16 -1.03 -2.57 -12.03
N THR A 17 0.20 -2.11 -12.16
CA THR A 17 1.03 -2.31 -13.36
C THR A 17 2.19 -3.28 -13.10
N THR A 18 2.92 -3.64 -14.16
CA THR A 18 4.15 -4.44 -14.04
C THR A 18 5.22 -3.75 -13.18
N THR A 19 5.31 -2.43 -13.20
CA THR A 19 6.24 -1.66 -12.35
C THR A 19 5.86 -1.81 -10.88
N ASP A 20 4.57 -1.74 -10.58
CA ASP A 20 4.03 -1.93 -9.22
C ASP A 20 4.29 -3.36 -8.73
N ALA A 21 4.15 -4.36 -9.60
CA ALA A 21 4.47 -5.75 -9.28
C ALA A 21 5.95 -5.98 -8.92
N ARG A 22 6.88 -5.28 -9.58
CA ARG A 22 8.30 -5.34 -9.23
C ARG A 22 8.56 -4.68 -7.87
N MET A 23 7.96 -3.52 -7.63
CA MET A 23 8.04 -2.82 -6.34
C MET A 23 7.44 -3.68 -5.21
N TYR A 24 6.33 -4.37 -5.46
CA TYR A 24 5.72 -5.30 -4.51
C TYR A 24 6.70 -6.40 -4.07
N GLY A 25 7.52 -6.92 -4.99
CA GLY A 25 8.59 -7.88 -4.67
C GLY A 25 9.64 -7.29 -3.71
N GLN A 26 10.07 -6.04 -3.94
CA GLN A 26 11.01 -5.33 -3.06
C GLN A 26 10.42 -5.06 -1.68
N ILE A 27 9.17 -4.62 -1.62
CA ILE A 27 8.42 -4.42 -0.39
C ILE A 27 8.30 -5.74 0.39
N CYS A 28 7.99 -6.86 -0.27
CA CYS A 28 7.93 -8.17 0.37
C CYS A 28 9.28 -8.57 0.97
N ALA A 29 10.38 -8.32 0.25
CA ALA A 29 11.72 -8.60 0.75
C ALA A 29 12.04 -7.77 2.01
N LEU A 30 11.67 -6.48 2.05
CA LEU A 30 11.82 -5.66 3.26
C LEU A 30 10.97 -6.15 4.43
N VAL A 31 9.72 -6.54 4.17
CA VAL A 31 8.83 -7.09 5.22
C VAL A 31 9.40 -8.39 5.79
N LEU A 32 9.95 -9.26 4.95
CA LEU A 32 10.63 -10.49 5.38
C LEU A 32 11.90 -10.16 6.19
N ALA A 33 12.71 -9.20 5.73
CA ALA A 33 13.91 -8.76 6.43
C ALA A 33 13.58 -8.15 7.81
N ALA A 34 12.41 -7.53 7.96
CA ALA A 34 11.87 -7.04 9.22
C ALA A 34 11.28 -8.16 10.12
N GLY A 35 11.40 -9.44 9.72
CA GLY A 35 10.91 -10.59 10.50
C GLY A 35 9.40 -10.79 10.46
N ARG A 36 8.71 -10.21 9.47
CA ARG A 36 7.24 -10.25 9.39
C ARG A 36 6.78 -11.05 8.17
N ASN A 37 5.57 -11.59 8.24
CA ASN A 37 4.96 -12.34 7.13
C ASN A 37 4.27 -11.40 6.12
N PRO A 38 4.73 -11.30 4.85
CA PRO A 38 4.08 -10.47 3.83
C PRO A 38 2.68 -10.96 3.45
N ARG A 39 2.46 -12.28 3.49
CA ARG A 39 1.17 -12.89 3.06
C ARG A 39 0.01 -12.45 3.94
N ALA A 40 0.26 -12.16 5.22
CA ALA A 40 -0.76 -11.70 6.16
C ALA A 40 -1.30 -10.29 5.83
N ARG A 41 -0.65 -9.54 4.94
CA ARG A 41 -0.96 -8.16 4.58
C ARG A 41 -0.84 -7.91 3.07
N GLN A 42 -1.08 -8.96 2.28
CA GLN A 42 -0.84 -8.96 0.84
C GLN A 42 -1.51 -7.77 0.12
N MET A 43 -2.77 -7.47 0.45
CA MET A 43 -3.53 -6.39 -0.18
C MET A 43 -2.94 -5.02 0.19
N ASP A 44 -2.58 -4.81 1.45
CA ASP A 44 -1.93 -3.58 1.90
C ASP A 44 -0.59 -3.35 1.19
N LEU A 45 0.22 -4.40 1.03
CA LEU A 45 1.51 -4.29 0.33
C LEU A 45 1.36 -4.04 -1.17
N LEU A 46 0.29 -4.55 -1.82
CA LEU A 46 -0.04 -4.20 -3.20
C LEU A 46 -0.39 -2.71 -3.31
N ILE A 47 -1.17 -2.17 -2.38
CA ILE A 47 -1.48 -0.73 -2.32
C ILE A 47 -0.20 0.09 -2.07
N ALA A 48 0.66 -0.34 -1.15
CA ALA A 48 1.95 0.30 -0.89
C ALA A 48 2.84 0.33 -2.13
N SER A 49 2.83 -0.72 -2.94
CA SER A 49 3.63 -0.75 -4.17
C SER A 49 3.17 0.29 -5.21
N ILE A 50 1.87 0.53 -5.31
CA ILE A 50 1.31 1.58 -6.17
C ILE A 50 1.71 2.97 -5.67
N ALA A 51 1.64 3.18 -4.34
CA ALA A 51 2.01 4.45 -3.71
C ALA A 51 3.51 4.74 -3.87
N ALA A 52 4.36 3.74 -3.63
CA ALA A 52 5.82 3.85 -3.75
C ALA A 52 6.28 4.20 -5.17
N THR A 53 5.74 3.53 -6.20
CA THR A 53 6.15 3.79 -7.60
C THR A 53 5.66 5.13 -8.14
N ARG A 54 4.65 5.73 -7.51
CA ARG A 54 4.06 7.02 -7.89
C ARG A 54 4.45 8.15 -6.95
N GLU A 55 5.29 7.88 -5.95
CA GLU A 55 5.72 8.87 -4.95
C GLU A 55 4.53 9.53 -4.23
N LEU A 56 3.49 8.75 -3.93
CA LEU A 56 2.29 9.22 -3.25
C LEU A 56 2.30 8.81 -1.77
N PRO A 57 1.77 9.66 -0.87
CA PRO A 57 1.56 9.27 0.52
C PRO A 57 0.46 8.20 0.61
N LEU A 58 0.71 7.17 1.41
CA LEU A 58 -0.27 6.12 1.73
C LEU A 58 -1.02 6.49 3.00
N LEU A 59 -2.25 6.96 2.85
CA LEU A 59 -3.16 7.24 3.96
C LEU A 59 -3.80 5.94 4.45
N THR A 60 -3.70 5.63 5.74
CA THR A 60 -4.23 4.39 6.28
C THR A 60 -4.62 4.51 7.76
N ARG A 61 -5.55 3.66 8.20
CA ARG A 61 -5.82 3.42 9.63
C ARG A 61 -5.12 2.17 10.18
N ASN A 62 -4.38 1.47 9.32
CA ASN A 62 -3.65 0.24 9.64
C ASN A 62 -2.13 0.45 9.49
N ALA A 63 -1.58 1.58 9.95
CA ALA A 63 -0.17 1.94 9.74
C ALA A 63 0.82 0.85 10.20
N ARG A 64 0.44 0.08 11.23
CA ARG A 64 1.21 -1.07 11.72
C ARG A 64 1.57 -2.10 10.65
N ASP A 65 0.78 -2.25 9.59
CA ASP A 65 1.05 -3.23 8.54
C ASP A 65 2.14 -2.80 7.56
N PHE A 66 2.51 -1.51 7.59
CA PHE A 66 3.56 -0.92 6.75
C PHE A 66 4.87 -0.69 7.51
N ALA A 67 4.99 -1.14 8.76
CA ALA A 67 6.22 -0.92 9.53
C ALA A 67 7.42 -1.59 8.86
N GLY A 68 8.49 -0.82 8.68
CA GLY A 68 9.69 -1.21 7.93
C GLY A 68 9.72 -0.75 6.46
N LEU A 69 8.67 -0.08 5.98
CA LEU A 69 8.58 0.40 4.59
C LEU A 69 8.86 1.89 4.39
N SER A 70 9.17 2.64 5.45
CA SER A 70 9.45 4.08 5.41
C SER A 70 10.45 4.54 4.34
N PRO A 71 11.49 3.75 3.96
CA PRO A 71 12.38 4.13 2.86
C PRO A 71 11.74 4.12 1.46
N LEU A 72 10.61 3.42 1.28
CA LEU A 72 9.97 3.22 -0.02
C LEU A 72 8.61 3.90 -0.16
N VAL A 73 7.91 4.13 0.95
CA VAL A 73 6.58 4.72 0.95
C VAL A 73 6.40 5.59 2.19
N GLU A 74 5.92 6.82 1.97
CA GLU A 74 5.46 7.68 3.04
C GLU A 74 4.11 7.17 3.54
N VAL A 75 4.01 6.82 4.83
CA VAL A 75 2.77 6.32 5.44
C VAL A 75 2.21 7.38 6.36
N VAL A 76 0.98 7.81 6.09
CA VAL A 76 0.24 8.76 6.92
C VAL A 76 -0.81 7.99 7.71
N ASP A 77 -0.60 7.90 9.02
CA ASP A 77 -1.54 7.25 9.93
C ASP A 77 -2.74 8.19 10.20
N LEU A 78 -3.94 7.65 10.01
CA LEU A 78 -5.23 8.30 10.26
C LEU A 78 -5.95 7.68 11.45
N SER A 79 -5.33 6.74 12.17
CA SER A 79 -5.85 6.28 13.45
C SER A 79 -5.69 7.38 14.50
N ALA A 80 -6.78 7.67 15.21
CA ALA A 80 -6.87 8.66 16.27
C ALA A 80 -6.44 8.08 17.62
#